data_AF-A0A7X6IBK5-F1
#
_entry.id   AF-A0A7X6IBK5-F1
#
_cell.length_a   1.000
_cell.length_b   1.000
_cell.length_c   1.000
_cell.angle_alpha   90.00
_cell.angle_beta   90.00
_cell.angle_gamma   90.00
#
_symmetry.space_group_name_H-M   'P 1'
#
loop_
_entity.id
_entity.type
_entity.pdbx_description
1 polymer ?
#
loop_
_entity_poly.entity_id
_entity_poly.type
_entity_poly.pdbx_seq_one_letter_code
_entity_poly.pdbx_strand_id
1 'polypeptide(L)'
;MERDNPKIAAVVLAAGASQRFGQCKQLIRLNGKPLLQHALDPVLKAGMDEVILVLGTEAEAILKEIDVGRARAVRNDRPEEGMSRSLKIALAALSPATEGALIVLADQPFVSPETMAALVDTFRKTHPAVVIPTYNGFRGNPVLLSRSLFDEMQQIEGDIGCRALFGNHPGRIVKVAVDDPGVIIDIDTPEDFERAAEGKPKGPSEKPNDRAVSAVPDDLSQIEARLRRIGTPFARATVVRAERPTSAKPGDKAIIQEDGALHGWIGGSCARDTVIEKGIEAIRGEKPLFLRITPRKEEPMEGMETVPMPCYSGGTIDLFIEPQLPNPPLIVLGRDPVAAALVRLGKAMRFDVTLIDPLADPNSFPAADRLIHRLDLPALEIGARAAVIVATHGRFDEEAIEQAVGTGAGYIALVTSRKRADAILRRLRERGVSPEALGRVKAPAGLNLGAETAEEIALSILAEIVQLRRAERKDQPKVRREDKVVAKTKDPICGMMVNPVGAEYKSEYQGKLFHFCCDGCKAKFDAAPAAHAA
;
A
#
# COMPACT_ATOMS: atom_id res chain seq x y z
N MET A 1 -33.21 6.33 -34.82
CA MET A 1 -33.75 5.99 -33.49
C MET A 1 -32.90 6.73 -32.47
N GLU A 2 -33.34 7.92 -32.07
CA GLU A 2 -32.89 8.53 -30.81
C GLU A 2 -33.15 7.50 -29.71
N ARG A 3 -32.09 6.93 -29.13
CA ARG A 3 -32.26 6.18 -27.89
C ARG A 3 -32.55 7.23 -26.82
N ASP A 4 -33.71 7.10 -26.19
CA ASP A 4 -34.10 7.88 -25.02
C ASP A 4 -32.93 8.02 -24.05
N ASN A 5 -32.75 9.22 -23.51
CA ASN A 5 -31.74 9.51 -22.50
C ASN A 5 -31.99 8.57 -21.29
N PRO A 6 -31.10 7.61 -20.99
CA PRO A 6 -31.40 6.58 -20.00
C PRO A 6 -31.56 7.23 -18.62
N LYS A 7 -32.64 6.86 -17.92
CA LYS A 7 -32.98 7.43 -16.61
C LYS A 7 -31.99 6.94 -15.56
N ILE A 8 -31.28 7.87 -14.93
CA ILE A 8 -30.29 7.57 -13.89
C ILE A 8 -30.78 8.11 -12.55
N ALA A 9 -30.82 7.23 -11.57
CA ALA A 9 -31.10 7.61 -10.20
C ALA A 9 -29.80 7.83 -9.42
N ALA A 10 -29.85 8.64 -8.37
CA ALA A 10 -28.84 8.63 -7.31
C ALA A 10 -29.40 7.98 -6.04
N VAL A 11 -28.55 7.19 -5.39
CA VAL A 11 -28.83 6.54 -4.12
C VAL A 11 -27.81 7.04 -3.11
N VAL A 12 -28.25 7.84 -2.14
CA VAL A 12 -27.43 8.34 -1.05
C VAL A 12 -27.59 7.40 0.14
N LEU A 13 -26.53 6.66 0.49
CA LEU A 13 -26.51 5.74 1.61
C LEU A 13 -26.07 6.46 2.88
N ALA A 14 -27.00 6.68 3.80
CA ALA A 14 -26.78 7.42 5.05
C ALA A 14 -27.23 6.65 6.30
N ALA A 15 -27.43 5.34 6.20
CA ALA A 15 -27.97 4.51 7.28
C ALA A 15 -26.92 3.96 8.27
N GLY A 16 -25.64 4.28 8.10
CA GLY A 16 -24.55 3.73 8.92
C GLY A 16 -24.63 4.09 10.41
N ALA A 17 -24.31 3.12 11.27
CA ALA A 17 -24.25 3.29 12.73
C ALA A 17 -23.01 4.11 13.14
N SER A 18 -23.24 5.27 13.74
CA SER A 18 -22.19 6.28 14.05
C SER A 18 -21.39 5.98 15.31
N GLN A 19 -20.98 4.73 15.51
CA GLN A 19 -20.44 4.22 16.78
C GLN A 19 -19.18 4.96 17.26
N ARG A 20 -18.35 5.46 16.33
CA ARG A 20 -17.07 6.12 16.64
C ARG A 20 -17.19 7.61 17.00
N PHE A 21 -18.32 8.24 16.68
CA PHE A 21 -18.52 9.68 16.91
C PHE A 21 -19.30 9.98 18.19
N GLY A 22 -19.88 8.97 18.85
CA GLY A 22 -20.73 9.15 20.04
C GLY A 22 -22.04 9.89 19.79
N GLN A 23 -22.28 10.36 18.56
CA GLN A 23 -23.47 11.07 18.09
C GLN A 23 -23.72 10.71 16.62
N CYS A 24 -24.89 11.06 16.08
CA CYS A 24 -25.24 10.84 14.68
C CYS A 24 -24.28 11.58 13.73
N LYS A 25 -23.40 10.81 13.04
CA LYS A 25 -22.35 11.30 12.12
C LYS A 25 -22.92 12.18 11.02
N GLN A 26 -24.11 11.82 10.53
CA GLN A 26 -24.84 12.52 9.47
C GLN A 26 -25.18 13.98 9.86
N LEU A 27 -25.32 14.27 11.15
CA LEU A 27 -25.69 15.58 11.70
C LEU A 27 -24.51 16.42 12.19
N ILE A 28 -23.29 15.89 12.15
CA ILE A 28 -22.10 16.66 12.53
C ILE A 28 -21.91 17.81 11.55
N ARG A 29 -21.70 19.02 12.06
CA ARG A 29 -21.66 20.25 11.25
C ARG A 29 -20.26 20.57 10.75
N LEU A 30 -19.97 20.23 9.50
CA LEU A 30 -18.78 20.68 8.77
C LEU A 30 -19.07 22.06 8.18
N ASN A 31 -18.25 23.08 8.49
CA ASN A 31 -18.45 24.46 8.02
C ASN A 31 -19.89 24.98 8.25
N GLY A 32 -20.47 24.68 9.42
CA GLY A 32 -21.81 25.12 9.83
C GLY A 32 -22.98 24.29 9.29
N LYS A 33 -22.72 23.31 8.41
CA LYS A 33 -23.74 22.54 7.69
C LYS A 33 -23.62 21.03 7.97
N PRO A 34 -24.73 20.29 8.15
CA PRO A 34 -24.68 18.84 8.43
C PRO A 34 -23.88 18.07 7.38
N LEU A 35 -23.09 17.09 7.82
CA LEU A 35 -22.22 16.28 6.96
C LEU A 35 -22.99 15.64 5.81
N LEU A 36 -24.14 15.05 6.11
CA LEU A 36 -25.01 14.44 5.09
C LEU A 36 -25.48 15.47 4.05
N GLN A 37 -25.71 16.73 4.46
CA GLN A 37 -26.14 17.75 3.52
C GLN A 37 -25.02 18.14 2.54
N HIS A 38 -23.74 18.04 2.94
CA HIS A 38 -22.62 18.21 2.00
C HIS A 38 -22.56 17.11 0.94
N ALA A 39 -22.93 15.87 1.28
CA ALA A 39 -23.02 14.78 0.31
C ALA A 39 -24.28 14.87 -0.57
N LEU A 40 -25.39 15.39 -0.04
CA LEU A 40 -26.67 15.47 -0.75
C LEU A 40 -26.75 16.65 -1.74
N ASP A 41 -26.20 17.80 -1.38
CA ASP A 41 -26.21 19.01 -2.22
C ASP A 41 -25.67 18.79 -3.64
N PRO A 42 -24.49 18.16 -3.83
CA PRO A 42 -23.97 17.85 -5.17
C PRO A 42 -24.90 16.95 -5.96
N VAL A 43 -25.50 15.94 -5.32
CA VAL A 43 -26.43 15.00 -5.94
C VAL A 43 -27.68 15.72 -6.46
N LEU A 44 -28.23 16.63 -5.66
CA LEU A 44 -29.40 17.43 -6.05
C LEU A 44 -29.10 18.34 -7.24
N LYS A 45 -27.86 18.84 -7.35
CA LYS A 45 -27.38 19.69 -8.46
C LYS A 45 -26.98 18.90 -9.71
N ALA A 46 -26.58 17.64 -9.58
CA ALA A 46 -26.04 16.82 -10.66
C ALA A 46 -27.08 16.35 -11.71
N GLY A 47 -28.35 16.78 -11.60
CA GLY A 47 -29.36 16.53 -12.64
C GLY A 47 -29.86 15.08 -12.75
N MET A 48 -29.80 14.30 -11.66
CA MET A 48 -30.30 12.91 -11.61
C MET A 48 -31.81 12.86 -11.83
N ASP A 49 -32.35 11.82 -12.46
CA ASP A 49 -33.81 11.70 -12.71
C ASP A 49 -34.60 11.40 -11.43
N GLU A 50 -34.03 10.56 -10.56
CA GLU A 50 -34.59 10.17 -9.27
C GLU A 50 -33.49 10.27 -8.20
N VAL A 51 -33.83 10.64 -6.96
CA VAL A 51 -32.88 10.65 -5.84
C VAL A 51 -33.51 9.93 -4.65
N ILE A 52 -32.86 8.87 -4.19
CA ILE A 52 -33.25 8.10 -3.00
C ILE A 52 -32.24 8.37 -1.89
N LEU A 53 -32.73 8.77 -0.72
CA LEU A 53 -31.93 8.93 0.49
C LEU A 53 -32.26 7.81 1.47
N VAL A 54 -31.30 6.93 1.75
CA VAL A 54 -31.50 5.83 2.71
C VAL A 54 -31.03 6.25 4.09
N LEU A 55 -31.95 6.27 5.05
CA LEU A 55 -31.70 6.64 6.44
C LEU A 55 -31.82 5.43 7.37
N GLY A 56 -31.06 5.44 8.46
CA GLY A 56 -31.10 4.39 9.49
C GLY A 56 -32.11 4.69 10.60
N THR A 57 -31.81 4.22 11.80
CA THR A 57 -32.65 4.40 13.01
C THR A 57 -32.89 5.85 13.39
N GLU A 58 -31.93 6.75 13.11
CA GLU A 58 -31.98 8.20 13.40
C GLU A 58 -32.71 9.04 12.33
N ALA A 59 -33.49 8.40 11.44
CA ALA A 59 -34.11 9.08 10.28
C ALA A 59 -34.93 10.33 10.66
N GLU A 60 -35.72 10.27 11.73
CA GLU A 60 -36.58 11.37 12.16
C GLU A 60 -35.79 12.59 12.65
N ALA A 61 -34.67 12.38 13.34
CA ALA A 61 -33.77 13.45 13.75
C ALA A 61 -33.07 14.07 12.54
N ILE A 62 -32.61 13.22 11.61
CA ILE A 62 -31.95 13.66 10.39
C ILE A 62 -32.86 14.55 9.55
N LEU A 63 -34.08 14.10 9.27
CA LEU A 63 -35.05 14.82 8.41
C LEU A 63 -35.49 16.17 8.96
N LYS A 64 -35.29 16.46 10.25
CA LYS A 64 -35.56 17.78 10.84
C LYS A 64 -34.45 18.80 10.60
N GLU A 65 -33.22 18.34 10.38
CA GLU A 65 -32.02 19.18 10.35
C GLU A 65 -31.42 19.32 8.93
N ILE A 66 -31.88 18.51 7.97
CA ILE A 66 -31.42 18.53 6.58
C ILE A 66 -32.54 18.99 5.63
N ASP A 67 -32.15 19.64 4.53
CA ASP A 67 -33.02 19.90 3.39
C ASP A 67 -32.89 18.76 2.37
N VAL A 68 -33.90 17.89 2.34
CA VAL A 68 -33.95 16.76 1.41
C VAL A 68 -34.30 17.17 -0.02
N GLY A 69 -34.79 18.39 -0.23
CA GLY A 69 -35.26 18.85 -1.54
C GLY A 69 -36.22 17.86 -2.20
N ARG A 70 -35.84 17.37 -3.39
CA ARG A 70 -36.61 16.37 -4.17
C ARG A 70 -36.26 14.91 -3.84
N ALA A 71 -35.33 14.67 -2.91
CA ALA A 71 -34.93 13.32 -2.56
C ALA A 71 -36.05 12.60 -1.79
N ARG A 72 -36.36 11.37 -2.19
CA ARG A 72 -37.28 10.51 -1.44
C ARG A 72 -36.51 9.77 -0.37
N ALA A 73 -36.84 10.04 0.89
CA ALA A 73 -36.26 9.33 2.02
C ALA A 73 -36.88 7.92 2.16
N VAL A 74 -36.03 6.92 2.38
CA VAL A 74 -36.42 5.54 2.65
C VAL A 74 -35.70 5.09 3.92
N ARG A 75 -36.40 4.35 4.78
CA ARG A 75 -35.88 3.92 6.09
C ARG A 75 -35.35 2.49 6.01
N ASN A 76 -34.15 2.28 6.54
CA ASN A 76 -33.60 0.97 6.87
C ASN A 76 -33.70 0.77 8.39
N ASP A 77 -34.63 -0.07 8.82
CA ASP A 77 -34.86 -0.36 10.24
C ASP A 77 -33.80 -1.28 10.86
N ARG A 78 -32.94 -1.89 10.03
CA ARG A 78 -31.89 -2.83 10.45
C ARG A 78 -30.54 -2.50 9.83
N PRO A 79 -29.95 -1.33 10.14
CA PRO A 79 -28.66 -0.94 9.59
C PRO A 79 -27.50 -1.84 10.04
N GLU A 80 -27.65 -2.59 11.14
CA GLU A 80 -26.69 -3.56 11.67
C GLU A 80 -26.47 -4.78 10.77
N GLU A 81 -27.39 -5.09 9.86
CA GLU A 81 -27.22 -6.15 8.83
C GLU A 81 -26.26 -5.72 7.70
N GLY A 82 -25.77 -4.47 7.77
CA GLY A 82 -24.70 -3.97 6.93
C GLY A 82 -25.15 -3.13 5.72
N MET A 83 -24.16 -2.61 4.98
CA MET A 83 -24.38 -1.70 3.86
C MET A 83 -25.20 -2.32 2.72
N SER A 84 -25.05 -3.64 2.46
CA SER A 84 -25.82 -4.33 1.42
C SER A 84 -27.34 -4.21 1.63
N ARG A 85 -27.81 -4.27 2.89
CA ARG A 85 -29.24 -4.11 3.22
C ARG A 85 -29.77 -2.74 2.79
N SER A 86 -29.03 -1.69 3.10
CA SER A 86 -29.38 -0.31 2.74
C SER A 86 -29.46 -0.12 1.23
N LEU A 87 -28.50 -0.73 0.50
CA LEU A 87 -28.48 -0.70 -0.95
C LEU A 87 -29.65 -1.49 -1.58
N LYS A 88 -29.99 -2.67 -1.05
CA LYS A 88 -31.15 -3.46 -1.51
C LYS A 88 -32.46 -2.69 -1.38
N ILE A 89 -32.66 -2.04 -0.24
CA ILE A 89 -33.83 -1.18 0.04
C ILE A 89 -33.90 -0.04 -0.97
N ALA A 90 -32.77 0.62 -1.26
CA ALA A 90 -32.72 1.69 -2.24
C ALA A 90 -33.08 1.21 -3.64
N LEU A 91 -32.43 0.13 -4.11
CA LEU A 91 -32.64 -0.41 -5.46
C LEU A 91 -34.08 -0.90 -5.66
N ALA A 92 -34.70 -1.49 -4.62
CA ALA A 92 -36.10 -1.89 -4.65
C ALA A 92 -37.06 -0.70 -4.69
N ALA A 93 -36.65 0.47 -4.18
CA ALA A 93 -37.46 1.68 -4.23
C ALA A 93 -37.44 2.33 -5.62
N LEU A 94 -36.37 2.17 -6.40
CA LEU A 94 -36.20 2.83 -7.70
C LEU A 94 -37.33 2.55 -8.69
N SER A 95 -37.59 3.52 -9.57
CA SER A 95 -38.56 3.36 -10.65
C SER A 95 -38.23 2.15 -11.55
N PRO A 96 -39.23 1.40 -12.05
CA PRO A 96 -39.02 0.38 -13.07
C PRO A 96 -38.41 0.91 -14.39
N ALA A 97 -38.44 2.22 -14.62
CA ALA A 97 -37.81 2.85 -15.77
C ALA A 97 -36.34 3.24 -15.53
N THR A 98 -35.81 3.10 -14.32
CA THR A 98 -34.43 3.48 -13.98
C THR A 98 -33.44 2.49 -14.59
N GLU A 99 -32.53 2.97 -15.44
CA GLU A 99 -31.55 2.17 -16.17
C GLU A 99 -30.17 2.12 -15.49
N GLY A 100 -29.90 3.04 -14.56
CA GLY A 100 -28.71 3.02 -13.74
C GLY A 100 -28.88 3.76 -12.41
N ALA A 101 -28.06 3.40 -11.43
CA ALA A 101 -28.06 4.00 -10.09
C ALA A 101 -26.64 4.43 -9.69
N LEU A 102 -26.44 5.71 -9.41
CA LEU A 102 -25.23 6.28 -8.85
C LEU A 102 -25.27 6.16 -7.32
N ILE A 103 -24.41 5.31 -6.76
CA ILE A 103 -24.35 5.03 -5.33
C ILE A 103 -23.36 6.00 -4.67
N VAL A 104 -23.89 6.86 -3.80
CA VAL A 104 -23.18 7.93 -3.10
C VAL A 104 -23.17 7.62 -1.61
N LEU A 105 -22.02 7.83 -0.96
CA LEU A 105 -21.86 7.59 0.47
C LEU A 105 -21.98 8.90 1.25
N ALA A 106 -22.74 8.90 2.35
CA ALA A 106 -22.99 10.08 3.16
C ALA A 106 -21.74 10.65 3.88
N ASP A 107 -20.68 9.86 3.98
CA ASP A 107 -19.43 10.22 4.64
C ASP A 107 -18.33 10.70 3.70
N GLN A 108 -18.66 10.89 2.42
CA GLN A 108 -17.79 11.49 1.42
C GLN A 108 -18.33 12.86 0.97
N PRO A 109 -18.23 13.90 1.84
CA PRO A 109 -18.86 15.20 1.60
C PRO A 109 -18.18 16.04 0.50
N PHE A 110 -17.03 15.59 -0.01
CA PHE A 110 -16.18 16.38 -0.90
C PHE A 110 -16.29 16.00 -2.38
N VAL A 111 -17.13 15.03 -2.73
CA VAL A 111 -17.32 14.65 -4.14
C VAL A 111 -18.00 15.78 -4.90
N SER A 112 -17.37 16.22 -6.00
CA SER A 112 -17.88 17.31 -6.82
C SER A 112 -19.09 16.90 -7.68
N PRO A 113 -20.03 17.82 -7.95
CA PRO A 113 -21.10 17.61 -8.93
C PRO A 113 -20.57 17.27 -10.33
N GLU A 114 -19.43 17.85 -10.72
CA GLU A 114 -18.78 17.64 -12.02
C GLU A 114 -18.32 16.19 -12.19
N THR A 115 -17.75 15.59 -11.14
CA THR A 115 -17.43 14.16 -11.11
C THR A 115 -18.68 13.31 -11.30
N MET A 116 -19.76 13.61 -10.59
CA MET A 116 -21.02 12.85 -10.72
C MET A 116 -21.58 12.93 -12.14
N ALA A 117 -21.57 14.12 -12.74
CA ALA A 117 -21.98 14.35 -14.13
C ALA A 117 -21.11 13.57 -15.11
N ALA A 118 -19.77 13.56 -14.94
CA ALA A 118 -18.86 12.82 -15.79
C ALA A 118 -19.10 11.29 -15.77
N LEU A 119 -19.45 10.74 -14.59
CA LEU A 119 -19.81 9.32 -14.46
C LEU A 119 -21.11 8.99 -15.19
N VAL A 120 -22.13 9.84 -15.04
CA VAL A 120 -23.42 9.70 -15.73
C VAL A 120 -23.26 9.82 -17.24
N ASP A 121 -22.51 10.80 -17.72
CA ASP A 121 -22.24 10.98 -19.15
C ASP A 121 -21.48 9.79 -19.74
N THR A 122 -20.52 9.25 -18.99
CA THR A 122 -19.80 8.03 -19.41
C THR A 122 -20.76 6.84 -19.50
N PHE A 123 -21.65 6.67 -18.52
CA PHE A 123 -22.65 5.62 -18.55
C PHE A 123 -23.59 5.76 -19.75
N ARG A 124 -24.11 6.96 -20.00
CA ARG A 124 -24.98 7.27 -21.15
C ARG A 124 -24.30 6.99 -22.50
N LYS A 125 -23.00 7.24 -22.61
CA LYS A 125 -22.24 7.04 -23.86
C LYS A 125 -21.83 5.59 -24.10
N THR A 126 -21.46 4.86 -23.05
CA THR A 126 -20.80 3.56 -23.16
C THR A 126 -21.65 2.38 -22.70
N HIS A 127 -22.77 2.64 -22.01
CA HIS A 127 -23.67 1.66 -21.42
C HIS A 127 -22.97 0.48 -20.71
N PRO A 128 -21.99 0.74 -19.82
CA PRO A 128 -21.26 -0.32 -19.14
C PRO A 128 -22.11 -0.92 -18.01
N ALA A 129 -21.68 -2.05 -17.46
CA ALA A 129 -22.34 -2.62 -16.29
C ALA A 129 -22.03 -1.79 -15.03
N VAL A 130 -20.82 -1.23 -14.95
CA VAL A 130 -20.37 -0.38 -13.84
C VAL A 130 -19.53 0.80 -14.37
N VAL A 131 -19.72 2.00 -13.81
CA VAL A 131 -18.78 3.14 -13.95
C VAL A 131 -18.19 3.48 -12.59
N ILE A 132 -16.87 3.67 -12.52
CA ILE A 132 -16.14 3.97 -11.28
C ILE A 132 -15.19 5.15 -11.51
N PRO A 133 -15.19 6.19 -10.66
CA PRO A 133 -14.19 7.25 -10.72
C PRO A 133 -12.83 6.76 -10.25
N THR A 134 -11.77 7.31 -10.85
CA THR A 134 -10.41 7.09 -10.38
C THR A 134 -9.68 8.41 -10.23
N TYR A 135 -9.02 8.61 -9.09
CA TYR A 135 -8.16 9.76 -8.81
C TYR A 135 -6.75 9.24 -8.49
N ASN A 136 -5.72 9.73 -9.21
CA ASN A 136 -4.33 9.27 -9.07
C ASN A 136 -4.15 7.74 -9.09
N GLY A 137 -4.98 7.03 -9.86
CA GLY A 137 -4.93 5.57 -9.99
C GLY A 137 -5.68 4.79 -8.91
N PHE A 138 -6.22 5.45 -7.89
CA PHE A 138 -7.09 4.86 -6.88
C PHE A 138 -8.54 4.88 -7.34
N ARG A 139 -9.28 3.79 -7.10
CA ARG A 139 -10.73 3.76 -7.31
C ARG A 139 -11.41 4.51 -6.18
N GLY A 140 -12.40 5.30 -6.53
CA GLY A 140 -13.22 6.01 -5.58
C GLY A 140 -14.70 5.71 -5.72
N ASN A 141 -15.48 6.47 -5.00
CA ASN A 141 -16.93 6.56 -5.08
C ASN A 141 -17.29 7.98 -5.59
N PRO A 142 -18.49 8.19 -6.13
CA PRO A 142 -19.61 7.28 -6.22
C PRO A 142 -19.49 6.26 -7.35
N VAL A 143 -20.13 5.11 -7.18
CA VAL A 143 -20.13 4.02 -8.19
C VAL A 143 -21.47 4.02 -8.92
N LEU A 144 -21.46 4.01 -10.24
CA LEU A 144 -22.69 3.91 -11.04
C LEU A 144 -22.90 2.46 -11.49
N LEU A 145 -24.03 1.87 -11.12
CA LEU A 145 -24.44 0.51 -11.47
C LEU A 145 -25.52 0.52 -12.54
N SER A 146 -25.38 -0.32 -13.57
CA SER A 146 -26.46 -0.60 -14.52
C SER A 146 -27.59 -1.39 -13.86
N ARG A 147 -28.83 -1.17 -14.32
CA ARG A 147 -30.00 -1.97 -13.97
C ARG A 147 -29.76 -3.47 -14.16
N SER A 148 -28.93 -3.87 -15.13
CA SER A 148 -28.61 -5.28 -15.36
C SER A 148 -27.92 -5.97 -14.18
N LEU A 149 -27.41 -5.22 -13.20
CA LEU A 149 -26.75 -5.74 -12.00
C LEU A 149 -27.64 -5.65 -10.75
N PHE A 150 -28.86 -5.09 -10.84
CA PHE A 150 -29.69 -4.87 -9.65
C PHE A 150 -30.12 -6.19 -9.02
N ASP A 151 -30.47 -7.21 -9.81
CA ASP A 151 -30.85 -8.53 -9.30
C ASP A 151 -29.67 -9.25 -8.63
N GLU A 152 -28.46 -9.10 -9.18
CA GLU A 152 -27.23 -9.63 -8.57
C GLU A 152 -26.94 -8.92 -7.25
N MET A 153 -27.16 -7.60 -7.17
CA MET A 153 -27.07 -6.85 -5.92
C MET A 153 -28.05 -7.33 -4.84
N GLN A 154 -29.24 -7.83 -5.22
CA GLN A 154 -30.19 -8.37 -4.26
C GLN A 154 -29.67 -9.65 -3.56
N GLN A 155 -28.72 -10.35 -4.16
CA GLN A 155 -28.13 -11.57 -3.62
C GLN A 155 -26.89 -11.34 -2.74
N ILE A 156 -26.32 -10.14 -2.75
CA ILE A 156 -25.10 -9.82 -1.98
C ILE A 156 -25.44 -9.56 -0.51
N GLU A 157 -24.68 -10.14 0.42
CA GLU A 157 -24.85 -9.95 1.88
C GLU A 157 -23.63 -9.27 2.51
N GLY A 158 -23.82 -8.70 3.71
CA GLY A 158 -22.76 -8.06 4.50
C GLY A 158 -22.37 -6.65 4.03
N ASP A 159 -21.17 -6.21 4.44
CA ASP A 159 -20.69 -4.82 4.29
C ASP A 159 -19.86 -4.57 3.00
N ILE A 160 -19.77 -5.55 2.11
CA ILE A 160 -18.93 -5.48 0.90
C ILE A 160 -19.50 -4.49 -0.13
N GLY A 161 -20.83 -4.31 -0.16
CA GLY A 161 -21.53 -3.38 -1.06
C GLY A 161 -21.30 -3.68 -2.54
N CYS A 162 -21.23 -2.62 -3.37
CA CYS A 162 -21.03 -2.71 -4.82
C CYS A 162 -19.73 -3.42 -5.21
N ARG A 163 -18.76 -3.55 -4.30
CA ARG A 163 -17.45 -4.17 -4.57
C ARG A 163 -17.56 -5.65 -4.91
N ALA A 164 -18.59 -6.33 -4.40
CA ALA A 164 -18.83 -7.75 -4.67
C ALA A 164 -19.10 -8.03 -6.16
N LEU A 165 -19.61 -7.03 -6.90
CA LEU A 165 -19.89 -7.17 -8.34
C LEU A 165 -18.65 -7.04 -9.23
N PHE A 166 -17.56 -6.45 -8.73
CA PHE A 166 -16.42 -6.09 -9.57
C PHE A 166 -15.62 -7.31 -10.06
N GLY A 167 -15.74 -8.45 -9.38
CA GLY A 167 -15.07 -9.69 -9.75
C GLY A 167 -15.75 -10.50 -10.85
N ASN A 168 -17.08 -10.39 -10.96
CA ASN A 168 -17.86 -11.22 -11.88
C ASN A 168 -17.97 -10.60 -13.30
N HIS A 169 -17.61 -9.33 -13.47
CA HIS A 169 -17.78 -8.58 -14.73
C HIS A 169 -16.55 -7.79 -15.20
N PRO A 170 -15.33 -8.38 -15.27
CA PRO A 170 -14.09 -7.62 -15.53
C PRO A 170 -14.04 -6.92 -16.91
N GLY A 171 -14.89 -7.30 -17.87
CA GLY A 171 -15.00 -6.66 -19.20
C GLY A 171 -16.10 -5.60 -19.32
N ARG A 172 -16.84 -5.30 -18.26
CA ARG A 172 -17.99 -4.35 -18.30
C ARG A 172 -17.88 -3.21 -17.28
N ILE A 173 -16.70 -2.99 -16.71
CA ILE A 173 -16.40 -1.89 -15.79
C ILE A 173 -15.63 -0.81 -16.55
N VAL A 174 -16.17 0.42 -16.58
CA VAL A 174 -15.49 1.58 -17.14
C VAL A 174 -14.96 2.45 -16.01
N LYS A 175 -13.68 2.81 -16.09
CA LYS A 175 -13.02 3.71 -15.14
C LYS A 175 -12.96 5.11 -15.74
N VAL A 176 -13.33 6.12 -14.95
CA VAL A 176 -13.30 7.53 -15.36
C VAL A 176 -12.24 8.24 -14.54
N ALA A 177 -11.16 8.66 -15.16
CA ALA A 177 -10.16 9.50 -14.50
C ALA A 177 -10.76 10.88 -14.21
N VAL A 178 -10.75 11.28 -12.95
CA VAL A 178 -11.25 12.58 -12.48
C VAL A 178 -10.16 13.30 -11.71
N ASP A 179 -10.16 14.64 -11.75
CA ASP A 179 -9.29 15.50 -10.93
C ASP A 179 -10.06 15.99 -9.69
N ASP A 180 -10.58 15.03 -8.94
CA ASP A 180 -11.42 15.26 -7.77
C ASP A 180 -10.95 14.34 -6.64
N PRO A 181 -10.17 14.84 -5.66
CA PRO A 181 -9.72 14.01 -4.55
C PRO A 181 -10.87 13.54 -3.66
N GLY A 182 -12.05 14.20 -3.71
CA GLY A 182 -13.21 13.86 -2.91
C GLY A 182 -13.69 12.42 -3.12
N VAL A 183 -13.39 11.81 -4.28
CA VAL A 183 -13.81 10.42 -4.58
C VAL A 183 -13.15 9.37 -3.69
N ILE A 184 -12.02 9.68 -3.06
CA ILE A 184 -11.26 8.77 -2.17
C ILE A 184 -11.18 9.26 -0.72
N ILE A 185 -11.83 10.37 -0.38
CA ILE A 185 -11.81 10.94 0.97
C ILE A 185 -13.13 10.60 1.67
N ASP A 186 -13.05 9.85 2.77
CA ASP A 186 -14.12 9.64 3.73
C ASP A 186 -13.77 10.23 5.10
N ILE A 187 -14.81 10.61 5.86
CA ILE A 187 -14.68 11.06 7.25
C ILE A 187 -15.16 9.93 8.14
N ASP A 188 -14.30 9.13 8.79
CA ASP A 188 -14.75 8.00 9.63
C ASP A 188 -14.52 8.16 11.11
N THR A 189 -13.61 9.04 11.50
CA THR A 189 -13.27 9.31 12.89
C THR A 189 -13.34 10.81 13.20
N PRO A 190 -13.44 11.19 14.49
CA PRO A 190 -13.37 12.59 14.91
C PRO A 190 -12.12 13.32 14.37
N GLU A 191 -10.98 12.64 14.30
CA GLU A 191 -9.74 13.20 13.76
C GLU A 191 -9.83 13.45 12.24
N ASP A 192 -10.48 12.56 11.49
CA ASP A 192 -10.74 12.78 10.06
C ASP A 192 -11.64 14.01 9.85
N PHE A 193 -12.60 14.22 10.76
CA PHE A 193 -13.49 15.38 10.75
C PHE A 193 -12.76 16.69 11.07
N GLU A 194 -11.90 16.71 12.10
CA GLU A 194 -11.09 17.89 12.45
C GLU A 194 -10.21 18.33 11.28
N ARG A 195 -9.56 17.37 10.63
CA ARG A 195 -8.74 17.62 9.44
C ARG A 195 -9.54 18.14 8.24
N ALA A 196 -10.73 17.58 8.03
CA ALA A 196 -11.68 18.05 7.03
C ALA A 196 -12.11 19.50 7.31
N ALA A 197 -12.37 19.86 8.57
CA ALA A 197 -12.70 21.23 8.98
C ALA A 197 -11.55 22.22 8.76
N GLU A 198 -10.29 21.77 8.88
CA GLU A 198 -9.09 22.57 8.58
C GLU A 198 -8.75 22.67 7.09
N GLY A 199 -9.55 22.08 6.19
CA GLY A 199 -9.28 22.06 4.75
C GLY A 199 -8.09 21.17 4.35
N LYS A 200 -7.69 20.22 5.22
CA LYS A 200 -6.59 19.26 5.00
C LYS A 200 -7.08 17.82 5.09
N PRO A 201 -8.05 17.41 4.25
CA PRO A 201 -8.59 16.05 4.30
C PRO A 201 -7.47 15.02 4.19
N LYS A 202 -7.62 13.91 4.92
CA LYS A 202 -6.72 12.77 4.84
C LYS A 202 -6.72 12.20 3.43
N GLY A 203 -5.55 11.80 2.92
CA GLY A 203 -5.47 10.88 1.78
C GLY A 203 -6.22 9.57 2.09
N PRO A 204 -6.32 8.63 1.14
CA PRO A 204 -7.22 7.48 1.26
C PRO A 204 -7.10 6.79 2.62
N SER A 205 -8.24 6.57 3.30
CA SER A 205 -8.26 5.86 4.57
C SER A 205 -7.93 4.37 4.32
N GLU A 206 -6.81 3.89 4.85
CA GLU A 206 -6.56 2.44 4.94
C GLU A 206 -7.43 1.87 6.06
N LYS A 207 -8.70 1.56 5.74
CA LYS A 207 -9.57 0.83 6.65
C LYS A 207 -9.00 -0.59 6.87
N PRO A 208 -8.78 -1.03 8.12
CA PRO A 208 -8.26 -2.37 8.44
C PRO A 208 -9.13 -3.54 7.91
N ASN A 209 -10.41 -3.27 7.65
CA ASN A 209 -11.42 -4.27 7.23
C ASN A 209 -11.56 -4.43 5.71
N ASP A 210 -10.84 -3.67 4.88
CA ASP A 210 -10.80 -3.90 3.42
C ASP A 210 -9.91 -5.10 3.03
N ARG A 211 -9.41 -5.85 4.02
CA ARG A 211 -8.53 -7.01 3.84
C ARG A 211 -9.25 -8.34 3.62
N ALA A 212 -10.58 -8.38 3.67
CA ALA A 212 -11.32 -9.62 3.49
C ALA A 212 -12.39 -9.50 2.40
N VAL A 213 -12.35 -10.46 1.46
CA VAL A 213 -13.32 -10.73 0.38
C VAL A 213 -13.18 -9.89 -0.90
N SER A 214 -12.18 -10.24 -1.73
CA SER A 214 -12.46 -10.48 -3.14
C SER A 214 -11.43 -11.42 -3.76
N ALA A 215 -11.88 -12.62 -4.17
CA ALA A 215 -11.15 -13.50 -5.08
C ALA A 215 -11.27 -13.00 -6.53
N VAL A 216 -10.81 -11.77 -6.76
CA VAL A 216 -10.39 -11.29 -8.08
C VAL A 216 -8.87 -11.29 -8.01
N PRO A 217 -8.13 -11.80 -9.01
CA PRO A 217 -6.69 -11.69 -8.96
C PRO A 217 -6.37 -10.20 -8.81
N ASP A 218 -5.67 -9.86 -7.74
CA ASP A 218 -4.78 -8.70 -7.80
C ASP A 218 -4.13 -8.77 -9.17
N ASP A 219 -4.25 -7.73 -9.99
CA ASP A 219 -3.42 -7.69 -11.19
C ASP A 219 -2.00 -7.53 -10.67
N LEU A 220 -1.38 -8.67 -10.38
CA LEU A 220 -0.06 -8.77 -9.79
C LEU A 220 0.91 -8.00 -10.67
N SER A 221 0.66 -7.96 -11.98
CA SER A 221 1.41 -7.14 -12.94
C SER A 221 1.32 -5.64 -12.61
N GLN A 222 0.15 -5.12 -12.25
CA GLN A 222 -0.02 -3.71 -11.82
C GLN A 222 0.64 -3.44 -10.47
N ILE A 223 0.55 -4.38 -9.52
CA ILE A 223 1.21 -4.24 -8.21
C ILE A 223 2.73 -4.28 -8.38
N GLU A 224 3.27 -5.25 -9.14
CA GLU A 224 4.69 -5.33 -9.49
C GLU A 224 5.14 -4.05 -10.19
N ALA A 225 4.38 -3.56 -11.19
CA ALA A 225 4.71 -2.33 -11.90
C ALA A 225 4.70 -1.10 -10.98
N ARG A 226 3.75 -1.02 -10.04
CA ARG A 226 3.72 0.03 -9.02
C ARG A 226 4.93 -0.06 -8.11
N LEU A 227 5.18 -1.20 -7.49
CA LEU A 227 6.28 -1.39 -6.53
C LEU A 227 7.64 -1.13 -7.19
N ARG A 228 7.83 -1.57 -8.43
CA ARG A 228 9.03 -1.24 -9.23
C ARG A 228 9.16 0.26 -9.46
N ARG A 229 8.07 0.94 -9.81
CA ARG A 229 8.07 2.40 -10.08
C ARG A 229 8.36 3.23 -8.84
N ILE A 230 7.86 2.84 -7.66
CA ILE A 230 8.11 3.54 -6.39
C ILE A 230 9.38 3.05 -5.67
N GLY A 231 10.09 2.10 -6.27
CA GLY A 231 11.34 1.58 -5.73
C GLY A 231 11.19 0.75 -4.46
N THR A 232 10.02 0.18 -4.18
CA THR A 232 9.80 -0.68 -3.00
C THR A 232 10.25 -2.12 -3.30
N PRO A 233 11.17 -2.70 -2.51
CA PRO A 233 11.52 -4.12 -2.61
C PRO A 233 10.32 -5.03 -2.37
N PHE A 234 10.22 -6.12 -3.13
CA PHE A 234 9.22 -7.16 -2.91
C PHE A 234 9.75 -8.52 -3.35
N ALA A 235 9.09 -9.61 -2.97
CA ALA A 235 9.34 -10.95 -3.50
C ALA A 235 8.12 -11.44 -4.26
N ARG A 236 8.35 -12.16 -5.36
CA ARG A 236 7.32 -12.86 -6.10
C ARG A 236 7.42 -14.35 -5.79
N ALA A 237 6.38 -14.90 -5.17
CA ALA A 237 6.22 -16.34 -5.00
C ALA A 237 5.39 -16.91 -6.16
N THR A 238 5.87 -18.01 -6.75
CA THR A 238 5.15 -18.77 -7.79
C THR A 238 5.06 -20.23 -7.36
N VAL A 239 3.85 -20.79 -7.30
CA VAL A 239 3.64 -22.22 -7.09
C VAL A 239 4.10 -22.96 -8.35
N VAL A 240 5.18 -23.72 -8.23
CA VAL A 240 5.76 -24.49 -9.35
C VAL A 240 5.13 -25.87 -9.43
N ARG A 241 4.85 -26.49 -8.27
CA ARG A 241 4.30 -27.84 -8.16
C ARG A 241 3.32 -27.93 -6.99
N ALA A 242 2.27 -28.72 -7.16
CA ALA A 242 1.27 -28.97 -6.13
C ALA A 242 0.80 -30.42 -6.17
N GLU A 243 0.95 -31.13 -5.06
CA GLU A 243 0.42 -32.48 -4.82
C GLU A 243 -0.80 -32.39 -3.90
N ARG A 244 -1.90 -33.01 -4.33
CA ARG A 244 -3.18 -32.97 -3.62
C ARG A 244 -3.14 -33.82 -2.34
N PRO A 245 -3.90 -33.44 -1.29
CA PRO A 245 -4.93 -32.38 -1.26
C PRO A 245 -4.34 -30.99 -0.97
N THR A 246 -4.48 -30.06 -1.91
CA THR A 246 -4.08 -28.65 -1.74
C THR A 246 -4.99 -27.75 -2.57
N SER A 247 -5.28 -26.56 -2.05
CA SER A 247 -6.03 -25.51 -2.76
C SER A 247 -5.16 -24.72 -3.74
N ALA A 248 -3.83 -24.84 -3.64
CA ALA A 248 -2.88 -24.24 -4.57
C ALA A 248 -2.82 -25.03 -5.88
N LYS A 249 -2.60 -24.32 -6.98
CA LYS A 249 -2.37 -24.88 -8.31
C LYS A 249 -1.01 -24.40 -8.85
N PRO A 250 -0.33 -25.22 -9.67
CA PRO A 250 0.83 -24.73 -10.41
C PRO A 250 0.46 -23.49 -11.23
N GLY A 251 1.28 -22.44 -11.14
CA GLY A 251 1.04 -21.15 -11.77
C GLY A 251 0.39 -20.10 -10.87
N ASP A 252 -0.12 -20.47 -9.68
CA ASP A 252 -0.58 -19.52 -8.67
C ASP A 252 0.59 -18.62 -8.22
N LYS A 253 0.32 -17.34 -7.99
CA LYS A 253 1.34 -16.33 -7.69
C LYS A 253 0.92 -15.40 -6.57
N ALA A 254 1.91 -14.93 -5.80
CA ALA A 254 1.75 -13.85 -4.86
C ALA A 254 2.96 -12.90 -4.85
N ILE A 255 2.73 -11.66 -4.43
CA ILE A 255 3.73 -10.64 -4.14
C ILE A 255 3.79 -10.45 -2.64
N ILE A 256 4.99 -10.50 -2.07
CA ILE A 256 5.28 -10.32 -0.65
C ILE A 256 6.12 -9.06 -0.47
N GLN A 257 5.75 -8.18 0.45
CA GLN A 257 6.52 -6.99 0.82
C GLN A 257 7.23 -7.17 2.18
N GLU A 258 8.20 -6.31 2.49
CA GLU A 258 8.98 -6.41 3.74
C GLU A 258 8.15 -6.19 5.02
N ASP A 259 7.02 -5.50 4.90
CA ASP A 259 6.05 -5.26 5.98
C ASP A 259 5.13 -6.48 6.25
N GLY A 260 5.28 -7.55 5.46
CA GLY A 260 4.48 -8.76 5.56
C GLY A 260 3.20 -8.74 4.73
N ALA A 261 2.93 -7.68 3.96
CA ALA A 261 1.80 -7.65 3.05
C ALA A 261 1.97 -8.71 1.95
N LEU A 262 0.91 -9.51 1.71
CA LEU A 262 0.85 -10.49 0.64
C LEU A 262 -0.35 -10.22 -0.27
N HIS A 263 -0.06 -9.98 -1.55
CA HIS A 263 -1.01 -9.76 -2.63
C HIS A 263 -1.05 -10.99 -3.53
N GLY A 264 -2.21 -11.43 -4.00
CA GLY A 264 -2.38 -12.67 -4.77
C GLY A 264 -2.57 -13.93 -3.93
N TRP A 265 -2.33 -15.10 -4.55
CA TRP A 265 -2.70 -16.41 -4.01
C TRP A 265 -1.58 -17.44 -4.21
N ILE A 266 -1.27 -18.20 -3.16
CA ILE A 266 -0.28 -19.30 -3.18
C ILE A 266 -0.80 -20.57 -2.47
N GLY A 267 -2.11 -20.63 -2.22
CA GLY A 267 -2.76 -21.67 -1.41
C GLY A 267 -3.46 -21.12 -0.16
N GLY A 268 -4.07 -22.02 0.62
CA GLY A 268 -4.84 -21.68 1.83
C GLY A 268 -3.97 -21.17 2.98
N SER A 269 -4.62 -20.80 4.09
CA SER A 269 -4.00 -20.21 5.30
C SER A 269 -2.77 -20.97 5.79
N CYS A 270 -2.78 -22.30 5.69
CA CYS A 270 -1.70 -23.19 6.11
C CYS A 270 -0.33 -22.93 5.46
N ALA A 271 -0.28 -22.37 4.25
CA ALA A 271 0.98 -22.05 3.56
C ALA A 271 1.36 -20.56 3.65
N ARG A 272 0.40 -19.70 3.98
CA ARG A 272 0.52 -18.24 3.86
C ARG A 272 1.66 -17.69 4.70
N ASP A 273 1.68 -18.01 5.99
CA ASP A 273 2.65 -17.44 6.94
C ASP A 273 4.09 -17.84 6.59
N THR A 274 4.29 -19.11 6.22
CA THR A 274 5.60 -19.61 5.79
C THR A 274 6.06 -18.91 4.51
N VAL A 275 5.16 -18.70 3.55
CA VAL A 275 5.53 -18.01 2.30
C VAL A 275 5.82 -16.53 2.54
N ILE A 276 5.11 -15.86 3.46
CA ILE A 276 5.42 -14.48 3.86
C ILE A 276 6.81 -14.41 4.51
N GLU A 277 7.07 -15.28 5.48
CA GLU A 277 8.36 -15.35 6.18
C GLU A 277 9.51 -15.57 5.20
N LYS A 278 9.35 -16.54 4.28
CA LYS A 278 10.35 -16.85 3.26
C LYS A 278 10.45 -15.79 2.17
N GLY A 279 9.36 -15.09 1.86
CA GLY A 279 9.38 -13.91 1.01
C GLY A 279 10.24 -12.81 1.59
N ILE A 280 10.05 -12.47 2.87
CA ILE A 280 10.86 -11.47 3.58
C ILE A 280 12.33 -11.91 3.66
N GLU A 281 12.59 -13.19 3.92
CA GLU A 281 13.95 -13.75 3.90
C GLU A 281 14.61 -13.58 2.52
N ALA A 282 13.88 -13.87 1.43
CA ALA A 282 14.37 -13.73 0.07
C ALA A 282 14.71 -12.27 -0.26
N ILE A 283 13.86 -11.31 0.15
CA ILE A 283 14.11 -9.87 -0.04
C ILE A 283 15.38 -9.46 0.68
N ARG A 284 15.46 -9.73 1.99
CA ARG A 284 16.61 -9.32 2.83
C ARG A 284 17.92 -9.98 2.42
N GLY A 285 17.86 -11.25 2.03
CA GLY A 285 19.02 -12.03 1.57
C GLY A 285 19.40 -11.79 0.11
N GLU A 286 18.58 -11.02 -0.63
CA GLU A 286 18.73 -10.73 -2.06
C GLU A 286 19.00 -11.99 -2.91
N LYS A 287 18.31 -13.08 -2.58
CA LYS A 287 18.49 -14.38 -3.24
C LYS A 287 17.15 -15.06 -3.44
N PRO A 288 16.93 -15.73 -4.59
CA PRO A 288 15.76 -16.56 -4.74
C PRO A 288 15.81 -17.75 -3.79
N LEU A 289 14.64 -18.26 -3.43
CA LEU A 289 14.45 -19.45 -2.62
C LEU A 289 13.56 -20.43 -3.38
N PHE A 290 13.93 -21.71 -3.36
CA PHE A 290 13.05 -22.78 -3.79
C PHE A 290 12.55 -23.51 -2.54
N LEU A 291 11.26 -23.38 -2.25
CA LEU A 291 10.64 -23.77 -0.99
C LEU A 291 9.69 -24.95 -1.23
N ARG A 292 9.85 -26.03 -0.46
CA ARG A 292 8.88 -27.11 -0.33
C ARG A 292 8.17 -27.03 1.00
N ILE A 293 6.84 -27.02 0.97
CA ILE A 293 6.00 -27.17 2.15
C ILE A 293 5.30 -28.54 2.06
N THR A 294 5.67 -29.45 2.95
CA THR A 294 5.23 -30.85 2.92
C THR A 294 4.98 -31.38 4.34
N PRO A 295 3.94 -32.20 4.59
CA PRO A 295 3.77 -32.89 5.87
C PRO A 295 4.72 -34.09 6.00
N ARG A 296 5.38 -34.50 4.91
CA ARG A 296 6.25 -35.67 4.88
C ARG A 296 7.65 -35.30 5.34
N LYS A 297 8.27 -36.20 6.10
CA LYS A 297 9.70 -36.11 6.37
C LYS A 297 10.45 -36.56 5.12
N GLU A 298 11.06 -35.61 4.45
CA GLU A 298 11.84 -35.85 3.23
C GLU A 298 13.32 -35.55 3.48
N GLU A 299 14.19 -36.20 2.71
CA GLU A 299 15.61 -35.90 2.76
C GLU A 299 15.89 -34.51 2.17
N PRO A 300 16.88 -33.77 2.71
CA PRO A 300 17.27 -32.49 2.16
C PRO A 300 17.69 -32.61 0.70
N MET A 301 17.14 -31.76 -0.16
CA MET A 301 17.54 -31.64 -1.55
C MET A 301 18.37 -30.37 -1.73
N GLU A 302 19.50 -30.46 -2.42
CA GLU A 302 20.35 -29.30 -2.67
C GLU A 302 19.59 -28.21 -3.43
N GLY A 303 19.69 -26.97 -2.96
CA GLY A 303 19.00 -25.83 -3.56
C GLY A 303 17.50 -25.73 -3.23
N MET A 304 16.92 -26.68 -2.49
CA MET A 304 15.54 -26.63 -2.02
C MET A 304 15.49 -26.58 -0.48
N GLU A 305 14.76 -25.62 0.05
CA GLU A 305 14.44 -25.57 1.46
C GLU A 305 13.12 -26.29 1.73
N THR A 306 13.14 -27.27 2.64
CA THR A 306 11.94 -28.01 3.05
C THR A 306 11.47 -27.54 4.43
N VAL A 307 10.22 -27.10 4.50
CA VAL A 307 9.52 -26.68 5.73
C VAL A 307 8.35 -27.64 5.98
N PRO A 308 8.17 -28.15 7.22
CA PRO A 308 7.04 -29.01 7.55
C PRO A 308 5.72 -28.24 7.42
N MET A 309 4.71 -28.86 6.81
CA MET A 309 3.37 -28.28 6.69
C MET A 309 2.66 -28.29 8.06
N PRO A 310 2.13 -27.15 8.54
CA PRO A 310 1.40 -27.09 9.82
C PRO A 310 -0.04 -27.63 9.75
N CYS A 311 -0.45 -28.15 8.60
CA CYS A 311 -1.82 -28.47 8.22
C CYS A 311 -2.04 -29.99 8.12
N TYR A 312 -3.19 -30.48 8.60
CA TYR A 312 -3.55 -31.90 8.54
C TYR A 312 -4.03 -32.38 7.16
N SER A 313 -4.10 -31.49 6.15
CA SER A 313 -4.66 -31.79 4.82
C SER A 313 -3.82 -32.74 3.97
N GLY A 314 -2.53 -32.93 4.27
CA GLY A 314 -1.70 -33.97 3.64
C GLY A 314 -1.07 -33.62 2.29
N GLY A 315 -1.32 -32.43 1.73
CA GLY A 315 -0.78 -32.00 0.43
C GLY A 315 0.65 -31.47 0.50
N THR A 316 1.33 -31.43 -0.65
CA THR A 316 2.69 -30.86 -0.78
C THR A 316 2.68 -29.76 -1.82
N ILE A 317 3.37 -28.65 -1.56
CA ILE A 317 3.53 -27.57 -2.54
C ILE A 317 5.01 -27.16 -2.64
N ASP A 318 5.46 -26.91 -3.87
CA ASP A 318 6.77 -26.35 -4.17
C ASP A 318 6.59 -24.95 -4.75
N LEU A 319 7.29 -23.98 -4.18
CA LEU A 319 7.23 -22.58 -4.57
C LEU A 319 8.61 -22.06 -4.93
N PHE A 320 8.69 -21.26 -5.99
CA PHE A 320 9.86 -20.46 -6.30
C PHE A 320 9.60 -19.01 -5.89
N ILE A 321 10.42 -18.49 -4.98
CA ILE A 321 10.31 -17.16 -4.40
C ILE A 321 11.48 -16.32 -4.92
N GLU A 322 11.18 -15.27 -5.67
CA GLU A 322 12.15 -14.41 -6.34
C GLU A 322 12.10 -12.98 -5.78
N PRO A 323 13.16 -12.46 -5.14
CA PRO A 323 13.20 -11.07 -4.75
C PRO A 323 13.35 -10.16 -5.98
N GLN A 324 12.59 -9.08 -5.99
CA GLN A 324 12.61 -7.99 -6.94
C GLN A 324 13.03 -6.73 -6.19
N LEU A 325 14.26 -6.31 -6.42
CA LEU A 325 14.86 -5.17 -5.73
C LEU A 325 14.93 -3.98 -6.70
N PRO A 326 14.66 -2.76 -6.23
CA PRO A 326 14.97 -1.56 -7.01
C PRO A 326 16.47 -1.52 -7.32
N ASN A 327 16.82 -0.83 -8.40
CA ASN A 327 18.20 -0.46 -8.64
C ASN A 327 18.69 0.36 -7.43
N PRO A 328 19.87 0.03 -6.87
CA PRO A 328 20.36 0.72 -5.70
C PRO A 328 20.58 2.23 -5.99
N PRO A 329 20.10 3.13 -5.12
CA PRO A 329 20.34 4.56 -5.30
C PRO A 329 21.83 4.92 -5.17
N LEU A 330 22.33 5.71 -6.11
CA LEU A 330 23.64 6.36 -6.07
C LEU A 330 23.43 7.87 -6.20
N ILE A 331 23.61 8.59 -5.09
CA ILE A 331 23.51 10.04 -5.03
C ILE A 331 24.92 10.61 -5.17
N VAL A 332 25.17 11.32 -6.26
CA VAL A 332 26.46 11.96 -6.55
C VAL A 332 26.30 13.47 -6.39
N LEU A 333 27.10 14.08 -5.52
CA LEU A 333 27.11 15.53 -5.32
C LEU A 333 28.33 16.14 -5.98
N GLY A 334 28.12 17.14 -6.83
CA GLY A 334 29.18 17.81 -7.59
C GLY A 334 29.13 17.50 -9.08
N ARG A 335 29.87 18.27 -9.87
CA ARG A 335 29.89 18.21 -11.34
C ARG A 335 31.28 17.99 -11.95
N ASP A 336 32.28 17.69 -11.13
CA ASP A 336 33.67 17.55 -11.58
C ASP A 336 33.89 16.19 -12.29
N PRO A 337 35.05 15.94 -12.94
CA PRO A 337 35.25 14.72 -13.75
C PRO A 337 35.00 13.40 -13.02
N VAL A 338 35.30 13.32 -11.71
CA VAL A 338 34.99 12.14 -10.89
C VAL A 338 33.48 11.92 -10.78
N ALA A 339 32.68 12.98 -10.65
CA ALA A 339 31.22 12.88 -10.63
C ALA A 339 30.68 12.37 -11.97
N ALA A 340 31.22 12.86 -13.09
CA ALA A 340 30.84 12.37 -14.42
C ALA A 340 31.19 10.88 -14.62
N ALA A 341 32.37 10.46 -14.17
CA ALA A 341 32.79 9.06 -14.20
C ALA A 341 31.89 8.17 -13.31
N LEU A 342 31.55 8.62 -12.10
CA LEU A 342 30.63 7.94 -11.19
C LEU A 342 29.24 7.78 -11.80
N VAL A 343 28.71 8.82 -12.44
CA VAL A 343 27.40 8.78 -13.10
C VAL A 343 27.40 7.74 -14.22
N ARG A 344 28.40 7.78 -15.11
CA ARG A 344 28.52 6.86 -16.26
C ARG A 344 28.70 5.41 -15.82
N LEU A 345 29.64 5.15 -14.91
CA LEU A 345 29.94 3.80 -14.43
C LEU A 345 28.82 3.26 -13.53
N GLY A 346 28.26 4.10 -12.65
CA GLY A 346 27.12 3.75 -11.80
C GLY A 346 25.92 3.32 -12.65
N LYS A 347 25.60 4.07 -13.71
CA LYS A 347 24.52 3.70 -14.62
C LYS A 347 24.77 2.36 -15.32
N ALA A 348 25.99 2.14 -15.82
CA ALA A 348 26.38 0.87 -16.44
C ALA A 348 26.28 -0.32 -15.47
N MET A 349 26.52 -0.08 -14.18
CA MET A 349 26.37 -1.06 -13.09
C MET A 349 24.94 -1.18 -12.55
N ARG A 350 23.95 -0.55 -13.21
CA ARG A 350 22.53 -0.55 -12.84
C ARG A 350 22.23 0.07 -11.47
N PHE A 351 22.98 1.10 -11.09
CA PHE A 351 22.52 2.00 -10.03
C PHE A 351 21.44 2.94 -10.58
N ASP A 352 20.56 3.39 -9.70
CA ASP A 352 19.67 4.52 -9.96
C ASP A 352 20.40 5.81 -9.58
N VAL A 353 20.84 6.57 -10.57
CA VAL A 353 21.83 7.64 -10.36
C VAL A 353 21.16 9.01 -10.27
N THR A 354 21.24 9.63 -9.10
CA THR A 354 20.84 11.03 -8.90
C THR A 354 22.07 11.91 -8.80
N LEU A 355 22.19 12.91 -9.68
CA LEU A 355 23.22 13.95 -9.62
C LEU A 355 22.67 15.21 -8.96
N ILE A 356 23.42 15.78 -8.01
CA ILE A 356 23.06 17.02 -7.32
C ILE A 356 24.20 18.04 -7.48
N ASP A 357 23.96 19.09 -8.25
CA ASP A 357 24.85 20.24 -8.35
C ASP A 357 24.09 21.47 -8.90
N PRO A 358 24.19 22.65 -8.27
CA PRO A 358 23.46 23.84 -8.70
C PRO A 358 23.79 24.34 -10.10
N LEU A 359 24.97 23.98 -10.61
CA LEU A 359 25.50 24.47 -11.88
C LEU A 359 25.81 23.33 -12.86
N ALA A 360 25.33 22.11 -12.60
CA ALA A 360 25.44 21.02 -13.58
C ALA A 360 24.56 21.30 -14.80
N ASP A 361 25.06 20.99 -15.98
CA ASP A 361 24.32 21.05 -17.24
C ASP A 361 23.78 19.64 -17.57
N PRO A 362 22.47 19.46 -17.83
CA PRO A 362 21.89 18.18 -18.21
C PRO A 362 22.62 17.47 -19.36
N ASN A 363 23.12 18.22 -20.35
CA ASN A 363 23.80 17.62 -21.51
C ASN A 363 25.18 17.04 -21.15
N SER A 364 25.77 17.50 -20.06
CA SER A 364 27.04 16.97 -19.55
C SER A 364 26.88 15.66 -18.77
N PHE A 365 25.64 15.30 -18.39
CA PHE A 365 25.35 14.10 -17.59
C PHE A 365 24.17 13.28 -18.15
N PRO A 366 24.21 12.85 -19.42
CA PRO A 366 23.09 12.17 -20.07
C PRO A 366 22.77 10.78 -19.48
N ALA A 367 23.67 10.22 -18.67
CA ALA A 367 23.50 8.93 -18.02
C ALA A 367 22.86 9.01 -16.61
N ALA A 368 22.69 10.22 -16.05
CA ALA A 368 22.00 10.40 -14.77
C ALA A 368 20.50 10.15 -14.95
N ASP A 369 19.90 9.40 -14.03
CA ASP A 369 18.45 9.16 -14.00
C ASP A 369 17.69 10.41 -13.53
N ARG A 370 18.31 11.17 -12.62
CA ARG A 370 17.77 12.43 -12.10
C ARG A 370 18.86 13.47 -11.91
N LEU A 371 18.55 14.72 -12.25
CA LEU A 371 19.39 15.90 -11.98
C LEU A 371 18.66 16.86 -11.05
N ILE A 372 19.32 17.31 -9.99
CA ILE A 372 18.77 18.25 -9.00
C ILE A 372 19.74 19.43 -8.84
N HIS A 373 19.23 20.65 -9.01
CA HIS A 373 20.04 21.89 -8.92
C HIS A 373 20.06 22.53 -7.54
N ARG A 374 19.50 21.87 -6.52
CA ARG A 374 19.49 22.35 -5.14
C ARG A 374 19.94 21.23 -4.22
N LEU A 375 20.85 21.57 -3.31
CA LEU A 375 21.24 20.68 -2.22
C LEU A 375 20.14 20.67 -1.15
N ASP A 376 19.37 19.59 -1.11
CA ASP A 376 18.35 19.32 -0.09
C ASP A 376 18.19 17.81 0.06
N LEU A 377 19.20 17.16 0.66
CA LEU A 377 19.16 15.74 0.94
C LEU A 377 18.03 15.34 1.92
N PRO A 378 17.66 16.15 2.94
CA PRO A 378 16.53 15.82 3.82
C PRO A 378 15.18 15.72 3.09
N ALA A 379 14.99 16.44 1.98
CA ALA A 379 13.80 16.31 1.15
C ALA A 379 13.78 15.04 0.28
N LEU A 380 14.86 14.25 0.28
CA LEU A 380 14.96 12.99 -0.45
C LEU A 380 14.79 11.79 0.49
N GLU A 381 14.03 10.79 0.06
CA GLU A 381 13.88 9.52 0.77
C GLU A 381 15.15 8.66 0.60
N ILE A 382 16.18 8.92 1.42
CA ILE A 382 17.48 8.22 1.36
C ILE A 382 17.57 7.15 2.46
N GLY A 383 17.34 5.90 2.08
CA GLY A 383 17.43 4.73 2.96
C GLY A 383 18.78 3.99 2.94
N ALA A 384 18.89 2.91 3.73
CA ALA A 384 20.14 2.16 3.96
C ALA A 384 20.80 1.59 2.70
N ARG A 385 20.04 1.33 1.63
CA ARG A 385 20.58 0.82 0.36
C ARG A 385 21.32 1.89 -0.46
N ALA A 386 21.11 3.17 -0.14
CA ALA A 386 21.66 4.29 -0.88
C ALA A 386 23.15 4.53 -0.56
N ALA A 387 23.90 4.94 -1.58
CA ALA A 387 25.26 5.46 -1.45
C ALA A 387 25.27 6.96 -1.79
N VAL A 388 25.82 7.79 -0.89
CA VAL A 388 25.97 9.24 -1.06
C VAL A 388 27.43 9.57 -1.24
N ILE A 389 27.80 10.12 -2.40
CA ILE A 389 29.18 10.43 -2.77
C ILE A 389 29.33 11.94 -2.94
N VAL A 390 30.09 12.56 -2.04
CA VAL A 390 30.43 13.98 -2.08
C VAL A 390 31.68 14.15 -2.94
N ALA A 391 31.49 14.61 -4.17
CA ALA A 391 32.51 14.85 -5.18
C ALA A 391 32.48 16.31 -5.68
N THR A 392 32.24 17.26 -4.77
CA THR A 392 32.10 18.70 -5.08
C THR A 392 33.44 19.42 -5.21
N HIS A 393 34.53 18.74 -4.84
CA HIS A 393 35.89 19.27 -4.79
C HIS A 393 36.00 20.55 -3.94
N GLY A 394 35.22 20.60 -2.84
CA GLY A 394 35.10 21.63 -1.82
C GLY A 394 34.60 22.98 -2.28
N ARG A 395 33.62 22.93 -3.19
CA ARG A 395 32.66 24.02 -3.39
C ARG A 395 31.66 24.08 -2.24
N PHE A 396 31.10 22.92 -1.87
CA PHE A 396 30.06 22.80 -0.82
C PHE A 396 30.19 21.47 -0.04
N ASP A 397 31.42 20.99 0.17
CA ASP A 397 31.69 19.70 0.86
C ASP A 397 31.13 19.69 2.29
N GLU A 398 31.34 20.76 3.07
CA GLU A 398 30.86 20.84 4.45
C GLU A 398 29.33 20.73 4.53
N GLU A 399 28.59 21.50 3.73
CA GLU A 399 27.13 21.47 3.69
C GLU A 399 26.60 20.11 3.18
N ALA A 400 27.24 19.55 2.15
CA ALA A 400 26.90 18.24 1.62
C ALA A 400 27.06 17.12 2.65
N ILE A 401 28.17 17.09 3.39
CA ILE A 401 28.42 16.08 4.41
C ILE A 401 27.49 16.25 5.60
N GLU A 402 27.28 17.48 6.07
CA GLU A 402 26.36 17.78 7.18
C GLU A 402 24.94 17.27 6.89
N GLN A 403 24.43 17.48 5.67
CA GLN A 403 23.15 16.91 5.28
C GLN A 403 23.22 15.39 5.10
N ALA A 404 24.29 14.86 4.48
CA ALA A 404 24.40 13.43 4.18
C ALA A 404 24.42 12.56 5.44
N VAL A 405 25.11 12.97 6.50
CA VAL A 405 25.17 12.22 7.76
C VAL A 405 23.83 12.20 8.51
N GLY A 406 22.92 13.13 8.20
CA GLY A 406 21.54 13.13 8.70
C GLY A 406 20.63 12.12 7.99
N THR A 407 21.07 11.54 6.87
CA THR A 407 20.27 10.57 6.09
C THR A 407 20.45 9.13 6.60
N GLY A 408 19.56 8.25 6.12
CA GLY A 408 19.66 6.80 6.34
C GLY A 408 20.66 6.08 5.43
N ALA A 409 21.49 6.79 4.65
CA ALA A 409 22.41 6.17 3.69
C ALA A 409 23.36 5.14 4.33
N GLY A 410 23.48 3.96 3.72
CA GLY A 410 24.39 2.91 4.19
C GLY A 410 25.86 3.16 3.86
N TYR A 411 26.13 4.04 2.89
CA TYR A 411 27.49 4.45 2.55
C TYR A 411 27.53 5.95 2.25
N ILE A 412 28.41 6.68 2.95
CA ILE A 412 28.65 8.11 2.76
C ILE A 412 30.15 8.28 2.53
N ALA A 413 30.55 8.88 1.42
CA ALA A 413 31.96 9.05 1.11
C ALA A 413 32.30 10.44 0.57
N LEU A 414 33.50 10.90 0.87
CA LEU A 414 34.04 12.19 0.45
C LEU A 414 35.25 11.99 -0.47
N VAL A 415 35.13 12.46 -1.70
CA VAL A 415 36.19 12.42 -2.72
C VAL A 415 37.16 13.57 -2.46
N THR A 416 38.22 13.27 -1.71
CA THR A 416 39.23 14.27 -1.34
C THR A 416 40.52 13.61 -0.86
N SER A 417 41.59 14.39 -0.70
CA SER A 417 42.84 13.90 -0.09
C SER A 417 42.70 13.76 1.43
N ARG A 418 43.50 12.88 2.05
CA ARG A 418 43.53 12.71 3.52
C ARG A 418 43.64 14.05 4.27
N LYS A 419 44.59 14.89 3.86
CA LYS A 419 44.82 16.21 4.47
C LYS A 419 43.58 17.12 4.42
N ARG A 420 42.85 17.13 3.29
CA ARG A 420 41.64 17.95 3.13
C ARG A 420 40.44 17.34 3.86
N ALA A 421 40.32 16.01 3.87
CA ALA A 421 39.33 15.30 4.69
C ALA A 421 39.45 15.69 6.18
N ASP A 422 40.66 15.64 6.74
CA ASP A 422 40.91 15.99 8.15
C ASP A 422 40.54 17.45 8.46
N ALA A 423 40.74 18.36 7.51
CA ALA A 423 40.34 19.75 7.65
C ALA A 423 38.81 19.92 7.64
N ILE A 424 38.12 19.27 6.69
CA ILE A 424 36.65 19.32 6.57
C ILE A 424 35.98 18.69 7.79
N LEU A 425 36.40 17.50 8.21
CA LEU A 425 35.81 16.81 9.36
C LEU A 425 36.02 17.59 10.67
N ARG A 426 37.15 18.28 10.84
CA ARG A 426 37.37 19.16 12.00
C ARG A 426 36.42 20.36 12.00
N ARG A 427 36.25 21.03 10.86
CA ARG A 427 35.29 22.15 10.74
C ARG A 427 33.87 21.71 11.04
N LEU A 428 33.48 20.51 10.59
CA LEU A 428 32.16 19.95 10.88
C LEU A 428 31.96 19.65 12.38
N ARG A 429 33.00 19.18 13.07
CA ARG A 429 32.96 19.05 14.55
C ARG A 429 32.79 20.40 15.24
N GLU A 430 33.53 21.42 14.79
CA GLU A 430 33.41 22.80 15.32
C GLU A 430 32.02 23.38 15.09
N ARG A 431 31.33 22.97 14.01
CA ARG A 431 29.94 23.33 13.70
C ARG A 431 28.89 22.50 14.46
N GLY A 432 29.31 21.53 15.28
CA GLY A 432 28.42 20.74 16.14
C GLY A 432 27.96 19.40 15.57
N VAL A 433 28.51 18.94 14.44
CA VAL A 433 28.21 17.59 13.91
C VAL A 433 28.87 16.54 14.82
N SER A 434 28.10 15.55 15.26
CA SER A 434 28.59 14.58 16.26
C SER A 434 29.71 13.68 15.72
N PRO A 435 30.64 13.23 16.58
CA PRO A 435 31.68 12.27 16.19
C PRO A 435 31.13 10.98 15.61
N GLU A 436 30.00 10.48 16.11
CA GLU A 436 29.33 9.27 15.64
C GLU A 436 28.82 9.45 14.20
N ALA A 437 28.19 10.59 13.91
CA ALA A 437 27.70 10.93 12.58
C ALA A 437 28.86 11.05 11.58
N LEU A 438 29.95 11.72 11.97
CA LEU A 438 31.15 11.84 11.13
C LEU A 438 31.91 10.52 10.96
N GLY A 439 31.80 9.60 11.92
CA GLY A 439 32.38 8.26 11.83
C GLY A 439 31.78 7.42 10.69
N ARG A 440 30.59 7.79 10.19
CA ARG A 440 29.96 7.17 9.01
C ARG A 440 30.61 7.61 7.68
N VAL A 441 31.38 8.70 7.68
CA VAL A 441 31.95 9.28 6.46
C VAL A 441 33.26 8.59 6.11
N LYS A 442 33.28 7.91 4.96
CA LYS A 442 34.50 7.36 4.37
C LYS A 442 35.27 8.45 3.60
N ALA A 443 36.43 8.82 4.11
CA ALA A 443 37.32 9.79 3.45
C ALA A 443 38.80 9.38 3.62
N PRO A 444 39.60 9.28 2.54
CA PRO A 444 39.22 9.37 1.13
C PRO A 444 38.20 8.31 0.71
N ALA A 445 37.34 8.65 -0.25
CA ALA A 445 36.37 7.74 -0.82
C ALA A 445 37.04 6.57 -1.58
N GLY A 446 36.43 5.39 -1.51
CA GLY A 446 36.81 4.21 -2.29
C GLY A 446 37.95 3.37 -1.73
N LEU A 447 38.18 2.23 -2.40
CA LEU A 447 39.30 1.34 -2.10
C LEU A 447 40.64 1.99 -2.46
N ASN A 448 41.68 1.64 -1.72
CA ASN A 448 43.04 2.09 -2.05
C ASN A 448 43.63 1.23 -3.20
N LEU A 449 43.27 1.57 -4.44
CA LEU A 449 43.75 0.92 -5.67
C LEU A 449 44.97 1.63 -6.29
N GLY A 450 45.44 2.73 -5.70
CA GLY A 450 46.42 3.62 -6.35
C GLY A 450 45.83 4.42 -7.52
N ALA A 451 44.52 4.72 -7.48
CA ALA A 451 43.80 5.43 -8.54
C ALA A 451 44.30 6.87 -8.73
N GLU A 452 44.49 7.28 -9.98
CA GLU A 452 44.92 8.65 -10.35
C GLU A 452 43.91 9.35 -11.26
N THR A 453 43.29 8.62 -12.18
CA THR A 453 42.29 9.16 -13.11
C THR A 453 40.89 9.22 -12.48
N ALA A 454 40.01 10.06 -13.05
CA ALA A 454 38.62 10.16 -12.58
C ALA A 454 37.87 8.82 -12.67
N GLU A 455 38.13 8.04 -13.71
CA GLU A 455 37.58 6.71 -13.95
C GLU A 455 38.06 5.69 -12.92
N GLU A 456 39.36 5.69 -12.59
CA GLU A 456 39.92 4.79 -11.57
C GLU A 456 39.42 5.14 -10.17
N ILE A 457 39.28 6.43 -9.87
CA ILE A 457 38.70 6.89 -8.59
C ILE A 457 37.23 6.47 -8.52
N ALA A 458 36.45 6.68 -9.57
CA ALA A 458 35.06 6.24 -9.61
C ALA A 458 34.94 4.70 -9.49
N LEU A 459 35.83 3.95 -10.15
CA LEU A 459 35.91 2.49 -10.02
C LEU A 459 36.22 2.07 -8.59
N SER A 460 37.17 2.73 -7.91
CA SER A 460 37.55 2.38 -6.53
C SER A 460 36.40 2.60 -5.55
N ILE A 461 35.60 3.66 -5.76
CA ILE A 461 34.41 3.98 -4.97
C ILE A 461 33.32 2.92 -5.22
N LEU A 462 33.01 2.63 -6.49
CA LEU A 462 32.00 1.64 -6.84
C LEU A 462 32.40 0.23 -6.38
N ALA A 463 33.69 -0.11 -6.44
CA ALA A 463 34.21 -1.36 -5.91
C ALA A 463 34.03 -1.47 -4.39
N GLU A 464 34.26 -0.39 -3.64
CA GLU A 464 34.01 -0.35 -2.19
C GLU A 464 32.52 -0.54 -1.87
N ILE A 465 31.64 0.17 -2.58
CA ILE A 465 30.18 0.02 -2.43
C ILE A 465 29.75 -1.43 -2.67
N VAL A 466 30.26 -2.07 -3.73
CA VAL A 466 29.98 -3.49 -4.02
C VAL A 466 30.54 -4.39 -2.92
N GLN A 467 31.76 -4.15 -2.44
CA GLN A 467 32.37 -4.95 -1.37
C GLN A 467 31.51 -4.91 -0.10
N LEU A 468 31.09 -3.73 0.34
CA LEU A 468 30.28 -3.55 1.56
C LEU A 468 28.92 -4.24 1.44
N ARG A 469 28.21 -4.05 0.33
CA ARG A 469 26.93 -4.74 0.09
C ARG A 469 27.06 -6.26 0.09
N ARG A 470 28.18 -6.79 -0.43
CA ARG A 470 28.43 -8.23 -0.43
C ARG A 470 28.87 -8.75 0.95
N ALA A 471 29.54 -7.93 1.76
CA ALA A 471 29.89 -8.26 3.14
C ALA A 471 28.64 -8.29 4.04
N GLU A 472 27.76 -7.30 3.96
CA GLU A 472 26.47 -7.29 4.68
C GLU A 472 25.64 -8.54 4.35
N ARG A 473 25.64 -8.98 3.10
CA ARG A 473 24.98 -10.24 2.68
C ARG A 473 25.62 -11.50 3.29
N LYS A 474 26.92 -11.50 3.55
CA LYS A 474 27.64 -12.64 4.16
C LYS A 474 27.50 -12.67 5.69
N ASP A 475 27.47 -11.50 6.32
CA ASP A 475 27.33 -11.34 7.77
C ASP A 475 25.87 -11.37 8.24
N GLN A 476 24.91 -11.24 7.33
CA GLN A 476 23.55 -11.68 7.62
C GLN A 476 23.60 -13.16 8.02
N PRO A 477 23.16 -13.50 9.25
CA PRO A 477 23.23 -14.88 9.71
C PRO A 477 22.53 -15.75 8.67
N LYS A 478 23.26 -16.72 8.09
CA LYS A 478 22.61 -17.92 7.56
C LYS A 478 21.71 -18.36 8.70
N VAL A 479 20.39 -18.24 8.56
CA VAL A 479 19.46 -18.64 9.59
C VAL A 479 19.71 -20.12 9.80
N ARG A 480 20.58 -20.44 10.76
CA ARG A 480 20.66 -21.77 11.33
C ARG A 480 19.31 -21.95 11.98
N ARG A 481 18.66 -23.06 11.66
CA ARG A 481 17.28 -23.45 11.98
C ARG A 481 16.79 -23.20 13.42
N GLU A 482 17.63 -22.73 14.33
CA GLU A 482 17.37 -22.68 15.76
C GLU A 482 17.28 -21.25 16.32
N ASP A 483 17.85 -20.22 15.69
CA ASP A 483 17.93 -18.89 16.33
C ASP A 483 17.39 -17.75 15.44
N LYS A 484 16.06 -17.66 15.39
CA LYS A 484 15.21 -16.45 15.33
C LYS A 484 13.80 -16.85 14.90
N VAL A 485 13.18 -17.71 15.69
CA VAL A 485 11.73 -17.84 15.68
C VAL A 485 11.20 -16.53 16.26
N VAL A 486 10.51 -15.70 15.45
CA VAL A 486 9.59 -14.71 16.01
C VAL A 486 8.73 -15.49 16.99
N ALA A 487 8.81 -15.18 18.29
CA ALA A 487 8.21 -16.00 19.34
C ALA A 487 6.73 -16.23 19.02
N LYS A 488 6.44 -17.40 18.44
CA LYS A 488 5.07 -17.76 18.06
C LYS A 488 4.28 -17.82 19.36
N THR A 489 3.12 -17.20 19.36
CA THR A 489 2.24 -17.27 20.52
C THR A 489 1.32 -18.47 20.37
N LYS A 490 0.94 -19.07 21.48
CA LYS A 490 0.03 -20.21 21.47
C LYS A 490 -1.41 -19.69 21.40
N ASP A 491 -2.17 -20.16 20.43
CA ASP A 491 -3.62 -20.00 20.42
C ASP A 491 -4.18 -20.70 21.68
N PRO A 492 -4.84 -19.96 22.59
CA PRO A 492 -5.29 -20.51 23.87
C PRO A 492 -6.44 -21.51 23.75
N ILE A 493 -7.10 -21.58 22.58
CA ILE A 493 -8.24 -22.47 22.34
C ILE A 493 -7.78 -23.81 21.77
N CYS A 494 -6.96 -23.79 20.73
CA CYS A 494 -6.56 -25.02 20.03
C CYS A 494 -5.11 -25.44 20.30
N GLY A 495 -4.30 -24.56 20.88
CA GLY A 495 -2.88 -24.80 21.15
C GLY A 495 -1.95 -24.66 19.94
N MET A 496 -2.46 -24.21 18.79
CA MET A 496 -1.67 -23.98 17.58
C MET A 496 -0.74 -22.76 17.76
N MET A 497 0.47 -22.84 17.22
CA MET A 497 1.45 -21.76 17.29
C MET A 497 1.19 -20.73 16.19
N VAL A 498 0.83 -19.49 16.56
CA VAL A 498 0.46 -18.39 15.67
C VAL A 498 1.60 -17.37 15.63
N ASN A 499 1.93 -16.88 14.43
CA ASN A 499 2.86 -15.76 14.29
C ASN A 499 2.13 -14.45 14.64
N PRO A 500 2.54 -13.70 15.69
CA PRO A 500 1.87 -12.44 16.04
C PRO A 500 2.06 -11.35 14.97
N VAL A 501 3.09 -11.45 14.12
CA VAL A 501 3.33 -10.52 13.02
C VAL A 501 2.36 -10.83 11.88
N GLY A 502 1.36 -9.96 11.70
CA GLY A 502 0.38 -10.08 10.61
C GLY A 502 -0.83 -10.98 10.90
N ALA A 503 -0.96 -11.49 12.14
CA ALA A 503 -2.12 -12.30 12.54
C ALA A 503 -3.44 -11.53 12.36
N GLU A 504 -4.33 -12.11 11.56
CA GLU A 504 -5.65 -11.58 11.21
C GLU A 504 -6.61 -11.63 12.41
N TYR A 505 -6.55 -12.71 13.19
CA TYR A 505 -7.45 -12.94 14.33
C TYR A 505 -6.75 -12.65 15.65
N LYS A 506 -7.17 -11.58 16.32
CA LYS A 506 -6.63 -11.15 17.61
C LYS A 506 -7.72 -10.58 18.52
N SER A 507 -7.54 -10.75 19.82
CA SER A 507 -8.42 -10.18 20.86
C SER A 507 -7.58 -9.73 22.04
N GLU A 508 -8.00 -8.64 22.67
CA GLU A 508 -7.35 -8.13 23.88
C GLU A 508 -8.20 -8.44 25.10
N TYR A 509 -7.58 -8.99 26.15
CA TYR A 509 -8.25 -9.28 27.41
C TYR A 509 -7.29 -9.02 28.58
N GLN A 510 -7.74 -8.23 29.56
CA GLN A 510 -6.94 -7.80 30.73
C GLN A 510 -5.57 -7.20 30.37
N GLY A 511 -5.51 -6.40 29.29
CA GLY A 511 -4.28 -5.75 28.82
C GLY A 511 -3.27 -6.68 28.15
N LYS A 512 -3.65 -7.93 27.85
CA LYS A 512 -2.83 -8.90 27.10
C LYS A 512 -3.47 -9.17 25.75
N LEU A 513 -2.66 -9.10 24.69
CA LEU A 513 -3.08 -9.38 23.31
C LEU A 513 -2.92 -10.88 23.00
N PHE A 514 -4.03 -11.53 22.64
CA PHE A 514 -4.10 -12.92 22.24
C PHE A 514 -4.27 -13.01 20.72
N HIS A 515 -3.66 -14.04 20.11
CA HIS A 515 -3.71 -14.28 18.67
C HIS A 515 -4.24 -15.68 18.41
N PHE A 516 -5.07 -15.82 17.37
CA PHE A 516 -5.81 -17.04 17.09
C PHE A 516 -5.52 -17.54 15.68
N CYS A 517 -5.57 -18.86 15.49
CA CYS A 517 -5.31 -19.51 14.21
C CYS A 517 -6.44 -19.30 13.19
N CYS A 518 -7.65 -18.97 13.67
CA CYS A 518 -8.83 -18.77 12.85
C CYS A 518 -9.90 -17.96 13.62
N ASP A 519 -10.90 -17.48 12.89
CA ASP A 519 -12.08 -16.79 13.43
C ASP A 519 -12.84 -17.64 14.47
N GLY A 520 -12.95 -18.95 14.25
CA GLY A 520 -13.64 -19.85 15.19
C GLY A 520 -12.95 -19.96 16.56
N CYS A 521 -11.62 -19.91 16.61
CA CYS A 521 -10.87 -19.88 17.87
C CYS A 521 -11.02 -18.51 18.54
N LYS A 522 -10.96 -17.42 17.78
CA LYS A 522 -11.22 -16.07 18.29
C LYS A 522 -12.62 -15.95 18.90
N ALA A 523 -13.66 -16.36 18.17
CA ALA A 523 -15.05 -16.29 18.63
C ALA A 523 -15.29 -17.10 19.91
N LYS A 524 -14.66 -18.29 20.04
CA LYS A 524 -14.71 -19.09 21.28
C LYS A 524 -14.03 -18.41 22.44
N PHE A 525 -12.88 -17.78 22.21
CA PHE A 525 -12.19 -17.01 23.23
C PHE A 525 -13.03 -15.80 23.67
N ASP A 526 -13.58 -15.04 22.72
CA ASP A 526 -14.39 -13.85 23.01
C ASP A 526 -15.69 -14.18 23.78
N ALA A 527 -16.25 -15.37 23.57
CA ALA A 527 -17.43 -15.85 24.29
C ALA A 527 -17.15 -16.21 25.76
N ALA A 528 -15.93 -16.65 26.09
CA ALA A 528 -15.56 -17.05 27.45
C ALA A 528 -14.07 -16.76 27.76
N PRO A 529 -13.62 -15.49 27.73
CA PRO A 529 -12.19 -15.16 27.77
C PRO A 529 -11.56 -15.54 29.12
N ALA A 530 -12.31 -15.43 30.23
CA ALA A 530 -11.86 -15.84 31.55
C ALA A 530 -11.54 -17.34 31.67
N ALA A 531 -12.16 -18.21 30.84
CA ALA A 531 -11.92 -19.65 30.87
C ALA A 531 -10.66 -20.07 30.08
N HIS A 532 -10.16 -19.19 29.22
CA HIS A 532 -9.12 -19.50 28.24
C HIS A 532 -7.87 -18.61 28.35
N ALA A 533 -7.92 -17.51 29.11
CA ALA A 533 -6.82 -16.56 29.26
C ALA A 533 -5.74 -16.94 30.31
N ALA A 534 -5.77 -18.17 30.83
CA ALA A 534 -4.87 -18.67 31.87
C ALA A 534 -3.42 -18.87 31.42
#